data_AF-H7C4A2-F1
#
_entry.id   AF-H7C4A2-F1
#
_cell.length_a   1.000
_cell.length_b   1.000
_cell.length_c   1.000
_cell.angle_alpha   90.00
_cell.angle_beta   90.00
_cell.angle_gamma   90.00
#
_symmetry.space_group_name_H-M   'P 1'
#
loop_
_entity.id
_entity.type
_entity.pdbx_description
1 polymer ?
#
loop_
_entity_poly.entity_id
_entity_poly.type
_entity_poly.pdbx_seq_one_letter_code
_entity_poly.pdbx_strand_id
1 'polypeptide(L)'
;GTAHFFNFLLNTTDYRILLKDEDHDRMYVGSKDYVLSLDLHDINREPLIIHWAASPQRIEECVLSGKDVNPSLWPQGECGNFVRLIQPWNRTHLYVCGTGAYNPMCTYVNRGRRAQDYIFYLEPERLESGKGKCPYDPKLDTASALI
;
A
#
# COMPACT_ATOMS: atom_id res chain seq x y z
N GLY A 1 14.32 -25.46 -2.26
CA GLY A 1 13.12 -24.98 -2.94
C GLY A 1 13.54 -24.07 -4.08
N THR A 2 12.93 -24.21 -5.25
CA THR A 2 13.11 -23.27 -6.36
C THR A 2 12.54 -21.92 -5.96
N ALA A 3 13.36 -20.86 -6.02
CA ALA A 3 12.86 -19.50 -5.83
C ALA A 3 12.00 -19.14 -7.04
N HIS A 4 10.70 -18.95 -6.84
CA HIS A 4 9.81 -18.43 -7.87
C HIS A 4 9.86 -16.90 -7.84
N PHE A 5 10.26 -16.28 -8.95
CA PHE A 5 10.25 -14.83 -9.06
C PHE A 5 8.82 -14.32 -9.07
N PHE A 6 8.58 -13.23 -8.34
CA PHE A 6 7.32 -12.49 -8.41
C PHE A 6 7.23 -11.80 -9.78
N ASN A 7 6.31 -12.25 -10.64
CA ASN A 7 6.19 -11.80 -12.03
C ASN A 7 4.85 -11.10 -12.27
N PHE A 8 4.68 -9.93 -11.66
CA PHE A 8 3.58 -9.02 -12.02
C PHE A 8 4.13 -7.75 -12.67
N LEU A 9 3.61 -7.41 -13.85
CA LEU A 9 3.94 -6.18 -14.58
C LEU A 9 3.18 -4.97 -14.00
N LEU A 10 3.35 -4.71 -12.71
CA LEU A 10 2.93 -3.44 -12.13
C LEU A 10 4.05 -2.44 -12.36
N ASN A 11 3.74 -1.30 -12.99
CA ASN A 11 4.69 -0.20 -13.13
C ASN A 11 4.80 0.57 -11.80
N THR A 12 5.30 -0.12 -10.77
CA THR A 12 5.42 0.35 -9.38
C THR A 12 6.83 0.08 -8.86
N THR A 13 7.15 0.67 -7.72
CA THR A 13 8.42 0.54 -7.00
C THR A 13 8.14 0.41 -5.50
N ASP A 14 9.21 0.30 -4.70
CA ASP A 14 9.14 0.49 -3.25
C ASP A 14 8.28 -0.54 -2.48
N TYR A 15 8.46 -1.82 -2.79
CA TYR A 15 7.88 -2.94 -2.03
C TYR A 15 8.50 -3.04 -0.62
N ARG A 16 8.13 -2.14 0.30
CA ARG A 16 8.75 -2.02 1.64
C ARG A 16 7.93 -2.64 2.76
N ILE A 17 6.61 -2.66 2.65
CA ILE A 17 5.75 -3.13 3.74
C ILE A 17 5.33 -4.56 3.45
N LEU A 18 5.66 -5.46 4.36
CA LEU A 18 5.31 -6.87 4.29
C LEU A 18 4.58 -7.25 5.58
N LEU A 19 3.34 -7.69 5.45
CA LEU A 19 2.56 -8.24 6.57
C LEU A 19 2.14 -9.67 6.23
N LYS A 20 2.66 -10.64 6.99
CA LYS A 20 2.24 -12.03 6.91
C LYS A 20 0.97 -12.24 7.74
N ASP A 21 -0.06 -12.83 7.15
CA ASP A 21 -1.30 -13.24 7.82
C ASP A 21 -1.48 -14.75 7.62
N GLU A 22 -1.05 -15.53 8.61
CA GLU A 22 -1.11 -17.00 8.57
C GLU A 22 -2.55 -17.52 8.65
N ASP A 23 -3.45 -16.80 9.32
CA ASP A 23 -4.86 -17.20 9.43
C ASP A 23 -5.58 -17.16 8.07
N HIS A 24 -5.11 -16.29 7.16
CA HIS A 24 -5.65 -16.13 5.82
C HIS A 24 -4.77 -16.77 4.73
N ASP A 25 -3.66 -17.42 5.10
CA ASP A 25 -2.66 -17.94 4.14
C ASP A 25 -2.18 -16.86 3.14
N ARG A 26 -2.06 -15.60 3.59
CA ARG A 26 -1.73 -14.46 2.71
C ARG A 26 -0.57 -13.60 3.18
N MET A 27 0.10 -12.97 2.21
CA MET A 27 1.08 -11.91 2.42
C MET A 27 0.55 -10.61 1.84
N TYR A 28 0.41 -9.59 2.68
CA TYR A 28 0.07 -8.25 2.22
C TYR A 28 1.34 -7.46 1.94
N VAL A 29 1.37 -6.82 0.78
CA VAL A 29 2.52 -6.03 0.33
C VAL A 29 2.09 -4.59 0.04
N GLY A 30 2.74 -3.63 0.67
CA GLY A 30 2.60 -2.22 0.37
C GLY A 30 3.71 -1.76 -0.58
N SER A 31 3.33 -1.12 -1.69
CA SER A 31 4.25 -0.51 -2.63
C SER A 31 3.84 0.93 -2.96
N LYS A 32 4.51 1.56 -3.92
CA LYS A 32 4.07 2.84 -4.46
C LYS A 32 2.74 2.67 -5.22
N ASP A 33 1.69 3.31 -4.74
CA ASP A 33 0.32 3.37 -5.28
C ASP A 33 -0.44 2.04 -5.30
N TYR A 34 0.11 0.96 -4.73
CA TYR A 34 -0.57 -0.33 -4.69
C TYR A 34 -0.49 -0.99 -3.31
N VAL A 35 -1.57 -1.71 -2.99
CA VAL A 35 -1.62 -2.70 -1.91
C VAL A 35 -1.92 -4.04 -2.54
N LEU A 36 -1.10 -5.05 -2.26
CA LEU A 36 -1.21 -6.38 -2.81
C LEU A 36 -1.58 -7.38 -1.72
N SER A 37 -2.28 -8.43 -2.10
CA SER A 37 -2.58 -9.60 -1.30
C SER A 37 -2.16 -10.84 -2.09
N LEU A 38 -1.09 -11.48 -1.65
CA LEU A 38 -0.45 -12.61 -2.32
C LEU A 38 -0.70 -13.90 -1.54
N ASP A 39 -0.84 -15.02 -2.24
CA ASP A 39 -0.93 -16.35 -1.61
C ASP A 39 0.45 -16.75 -1.03
N LEU A 40 0.48 -17.27 0.21
CA LEU A 40 1.73 -17.63 0.90
C LEU A 40 2.42 -18.88 0.32
N HIS A 41 1.68 -19.76 -0.36
CA HIS A 41 2.20 -20.97 -0.98
C HIS A 41 2.75 -20.68 -2.36
N ASP A 42 2.09 -19.80 -3.12
CA ASP A 42 2.54 -19.32 -4.42
C ASP A 42 2.17 -17.85 -4.64
N ILE A 43 3.15 -16.95 -4.48
CA ILE A 43 2.94 -15.50 -4.60
C ILE A 43 2.50 -15.05 -6.00
N ASN A 44 2.62 -15.90 -7.02
CA ASN A 44 2.14 -15.61 -8.37
C ASN A 44 0.70 -16.11 -8.61
N ARG A 45 0.14 -16.88 -7.67
CA ARG A 45 -1.21 -17.43 -7.77
C ARG A 45 -2.24 -16.38 -7.37
N GLU A 46 -3.06 -15.99 -8.34
CA GLU A 46 -4.26 -15.15 -8.16
C GLU A 46 -4.07 -13.93 -7.22
N PRO A 47 -3.04 -13.08 -7.44
CA PRO A 47 -2.81 -11.95 -6.54
C PRO A 47 -3.97 -10.96 -6.63
N LEU A 48 -4.43 -10.49 -5.48
CA LEU A 48 -5.42 -9.43 -5.40
C LEU A 48 -4.71 -8.09 -5.25
N ILE A 49 -5.15 -7.11 -6.05
CA ILE A 49 -4.43 -5.85 -6.24
C ILE A 49 -5.40 -4.70 -6.04
N ILE A 50 -5.05 -3.77 -5.15
CA ILE A 50 -5.74 -2.49 -4.97
C ILE A 50 -4.81 -1.41 -5.50
N HIS A 51 -5.29 -0.64 -6.48
CA HIS A 51 -4.67 0.62 -6.88
C HIS A 51 -5.15 1.73 -5.95
N TRP A 52 -4.25 2.29 -5.16
CA TRP A 52 -4.50 3.31 -4.16
C TRP A 52 -3.55 4.50 -4.34
N ALA A 53 -3.63 5.15 -5.50
CA ALA A 53 -2.86 6.34 -5.79
C ALA A 53 -3.38 7.59 -5.08
N ALA A 54 -2.51 8.59 -4.93
CA ALA A 54 -2.92 9.93 -4.54
C ALA A 54 -3.84 10.56 -5.61
N SER A 55 -4.71 11.51 -5.22
CA SER A 55 -5.58 12.19 -6.18
C SER A 55 -4.75 13.05 -7.15
N PRO A 56 -5.20 13.22 -8.42
CA PRO A 56 -4.46 14.02 -9.40
C PRO A 56 -4.15 15.45 -8.92
N GLN A 57 -5.11 16.09 -8.25
CA GLN A 57 -4.92 17.40 -7.63
C GLN A 57 -3.78 17.39 -6.61
N ARG A 58 -3.69 16.34 -5.78
CA ARG A 58 -2.64 16.26 -4.76
C ARG A 58 -1.27 16.03 -5.37
N ILE A 59 -1.20 15.23 -6.43
CA ILE A 59 0.03 15.02 -7.20
C ILE A 59 0.49 16.36 -7.78
N GLU A 60 -0.41 17.13 -8.40
CA GLU A 60 -0.10 18.45 -8.95
C GLU A 60 0.42 19.41 -7.87
N GLU A 61 -0.27 19.52 -6.73
CA GLU A 61 0.18 20.34 -5.59
C GLU A 61 1.56 19.93 -5.08
N CYS A 62 1.83 18.64 -5.00
CA CYS A 62 3.12 18.09 -4.59
C CYS A 62 4.25 18.47 -5.56
N VAL A 63 4.00 18.34 -6.86
CA VAL A 63 4.96 18.72 -7.92
C VAL A 63 5.22 20.22 -7.90
N LEU A 64 4.17 21.05 -7.81
CA LEU A 64 4.28 22.51 -7.72
C LEU A 64 5.03 22.97 -6.46
N SER A 65 4.98 22.18 -5.38
CA SER A 65 5.75 22.44 -4.16
C SER A 65 7.25 22.11 -4.30
N GLY A 66 7.70 21.64 -5.47
CA GLY A 66 9.10 21.27 -5.73
C GLY A 66 9.56 20.02 -5.00
N LYS A 67 8.63 19.16 -4.56
CA LYS A 67 8.94 17.92 -3.84
C LYS A 67 9.33 16.77 -4.76
N ASP A 68 8.93 16.81 -6.03
CA ASP A 68 9.39 15.85 -7.03
C ASP A 68 10.58 16.43 -7.81
N VAL A 69 11.74 15.78 -7.69
CA VAL A 69 12.94 16.17 -8.43
C VAL A 69 12.86 15.71 -9.89
N ASN A 70 12.07 14.66 -10.19
CA ASN A 70 11.91 14.10 -11.53
C ASN A 70 10.45 13.72 -11.84
N PRO A 71 9.52 14.69 -11.92
CA PRO A 71 8.08 14.42 -12.11
C PRO A 71 7.74 13.74 -13.44
N SER A 72 8.63 13.79 -14.43
CA SER A 72 8.48 13.11 -15.73
C SER A 72 8.93 11.65 -15.73
N LEU A 73 9.62 11.18 -14.68
CA LEU A 73 10.05 9.80 -14.52
C LEU A 73 9.04 9.03 -13.64
N TRP A 74 7.98 8.52 -14.27
CA TRP A 74 7.15 7.49 -13.66
C TRP A 74 7.80 6.11 -13.89
N PRO A 75 7.96 5.24 -12.88
CA PRO A 75 7.43 5.28 -11.50
C PRO A 75 8.37 5.87 -10.43
N GLN A 76 9.46 6.55 -10.78
CA GLN A 76 10.49 7.02 -9.85
C GLN A 76 10.15 8.31 -9.09
N GLY A 77 9.16 9.08 -9.55
CA GLY A 77 8.74 10.34 -8.90
C GLY A 77 8.25 10.16 -7.46
N GLU A 78 8.40 11.20 -6.64
CA GLU A 78 8.11 11.18 -5.20
C GLU A 78 6.66 11.58 -4.87
N CYS A 79 5.93 12.16 -5.83
CA CYS A 79 4.55 12.58 -5.66
C CYS A 79 3.53 11.45 -5.86
N GLY A 80 3.82 10.24 -5.37
CA GLY A 80 2.88 9.12 -5.32
C GLY A 80 2.40 8.83 -3.90
N ASN A 81 1.53 7.84 -3.76
CA ASN A 81 1.15 7.31 -2.46
C ASN A 81 2.01 6.09 -2.11
N PHE A 82 3.02 6.28 -1.27
CA PHE A 82 3.87 5.17 -0.82
C PHE A 82 3.24 4.54 0.42
N VAL A 83 2.83 3.28 0.32
CA VAL A 83 2.28 2.56 1.47
C VAL A 83 3.38 2.34 2.50
N ARG A 84 3.10 2.70 3.74
CA ARG A 84 4.07 2.69 4.86
C ARG A 84 3.55 1.94 6.09
N LEU A 85 2.27 1.59 6.11
CA LEU A 85 1.65 0.84 7.20
C LEU A 85 0.57 -0.08 6.62
N ILE A 86 0.63 -1.35 6.97
CA ILE A 86 -0.45 -2.33 6.81
C ILE A 86 -0.51 -3.11 8.12
N GLN A 87 -1.64 -3.06 8.82
CA GLN A 87 -1.82 -3.79 10.08
C GLN A 87 -3.23 -4.40 10.18
N PRO A 88 -3.40 -5.52 10.88
CA PRO A 88 -4.72 -6.08 11.12
C PRO A 88 -5.51 -5.14 12.05
N TRP A 89 -6.62 -4.59 11.57
CA TRP A 89 -7.53 -3.77 12.38
C TRP A 89 -8.49 -4.66 13.16
N ASN A 90 -9.06 -5.64 12.46
CA ASN A 90 -9.91 -6.67 13.04
C ASN A 90 -9.84 -7.94 12.17
N ARG A 91 -10.74 -8.89 12.42
CA ARG A 91 -10.79 -10.18 11.70
C ARG A 91 -11.05 -10.04 10.20
N THR A 92 -11.64 -8.94 9.74
CA THR A 92 -12.03 -8.76 8.34
C THR A 92 -11.38 -7.56 7.67
N HIS A 93 -10.77 -6.65 8.42
CA HIS A 93 -10.22 -5.41 7.91
C HIS A 93 -8.75 -5.25 8.28
N LEU A 94 -8.00 -4.72 7.33
CA LEU A 94 -6.66 -4.18 7.53
C LEU A 94 -6.78 -2.66 7.68
N TYR A 95 -5.97 -2.08 8.57
CA TYR A 95 -5.70 -0.65 8.60
C TYR A 95 -4.48 -0.36 7.73
N VAL A 96 -4.60 0.59 6.80
CA VAL A 96 -3.56 0.89 5.82
C VAL A 96 -3.29 2.39 5.79
N CYS A 97 -2.04 2.79 5.78
CA CYS A 97 -1.62 4.19 5.60
C CYS A 97 -0.54 4.33 4.55
N GLY A 98 -0.55 5.47 3.86
CA GLY A 98 0.49 5.84 2.90
C GLY A 98 0.73 7.35 2.86
N THR A 99 1.81 7.74 2.20
CA THR A 99 2.29 9.13 2.16
C THR A 99 1.37 10.08 1.39
N GLY A 100 0.50 9.56 0.51
CA GLY A 100 -0.50 10.34 -0.22
C GLY A 100 0.04 11.58 -0.95
N ALA A 101 1.19 11.45 -1.63
CA ALA A 101 1.92 12.58 -2.24
C ALA A 101 2.17 13.73 -1.25
N TYR A 102 2.94 13.42 -0.19
CA TYR A 102 3.21 14.35 0.92
C TYR A 102 1.93 14.87 1.60
N ASN A 103 0.87 14.06 1.65
CA ASN A 103 -0.31 14.25 2.51
C ASN A 103 -0.75 12.90 3.06
N PRO A 104 -0.16 12.47 4.19
CA PRO A 104 -0.41 11.18 4.77
C PRO A 104 -1.90 10.91 4.95
N MET A 105 -2.32 9.74 4.49
CA MET A 105 -3.72 9.31 4.48
C MET A 105 -3.82 7.85 4.93
N CYS A 106 -4.87 7.54 5.67
CA CYS A 106 -5.15 6.19 6.15
C CYS A 106 -6.57 5.77 5.78
N THR A 107 -6.80 4.47 5.65
CA THR A 107 -8.11 3.89 5.34
C THR A 107 -8.12 2.41 5.74
N TYR A 108 -9.23 1.74 5.48
CA TYR A 108 -9.44 0.33 5.76
C TYR A 108 -9.50 -0.45 4.44
N VAL A 109 -8.96 -1.67 4.47
CA VAL A 109 -9.10 -2.64 3.38
C VAL A 109 -9.87 -3.84 3.93
N ASN A 110 -11.02 -4.14 3.33
CA ASN A 110 -11.76 -5.35 3.64
C ASN A 110 -11.09 -6.54 2.95
N ARG A 111 -10.67 -7.53 3.74
CA ARG A 111 -10.01 -8.76 3.29
C ARG A 111 -10.89 -10.01 3.39
N GLY A 112 -12.18 -9.85 3.67
CA GLY A 112 -13.09 -10.95 3.97
C GLY A 112 -12.78 -11.59 5.33
N ARG A 113 -13.50 -12.65 5.67
CA ARG A 113 -13.30 -13.38 6.94
C ARG A 113 -12.41 -14.61 6.75
N ARG A 114 -12.31 -15.09 5.52
CA ARG A 114 -11.52 -16.26 5.13
C ARG A 114 -10.79 -15.99 3.82
N ALA A 115 -9.68 -16.69 3.62
CA ALA A 115 -8.89 -16.63 2.40
C ALA A 115 -9.70 -16.90 1.12
N GLN A 116 -10.71 -17.77 1.20
CA GLN A 116 -11.53 -18.21 0.06
C GLN A 116 -12.62 -17.21 -0.32
N ASP A 117 -12.84 -16.15 0.45
CA ASP A 117 -13.89 -15.17 0.15
C ASP A 117 -13.50 -14.31 -1.08
N TYR A 118 -12.21 -14.29 -1.48
CA TYR A 118 -11.66 -13.44 -2.55
C TYR A 118 -12.04 -11.95 -2.41
N ILE A 119 -12.36 -11.51 -1.19
CA ILE A 119 -12.69 -10.13 -0.87
C ILE A 119 -11.39 -9.37 -0.63
N PHE A 120 -11.14 -8.33 -1.44
CA PHE A 120 -10.02 -7.42 -1.23
C PHE A 120 -10.30 -6.08 -1.91
N TYR A 121 -10.88 -5.14 -1.14
CA TYR A 121 -11.19 -3.81 -1.63
C TYR A 121 -10.99 -2.75 -0.54
N LEU A 122 -10.67 -1.54 -0.98
CA LEU A 122 -10.46 -0.38 -0.13
C LEU A 122 -11.81 0.26 0.24
N GLU A 123 -11.93 0.82 1.44
CA GLU A 123 -13.11 1.56 1.89
C GLU A 123 -12.88 3.08 1.77
N PRO A 124 -13.03 3.69 0.58
CA PRO A 124 -12.66 5.09 0.34
C PRO A 124 -13.49 6.08 1.17
N GLU A 125 -14.71 5.69 1.56
CA GLU A 125 -15.59 6.50 2.40
C GLU A 125 -15.06 6.68 3.83
N ARG A 126 -14.10 5.83 4.25
CA ARG A 126 -13.48 5.86 5.57
C ARG A 126 -12.07 6.42 5.53
N LEU A 127 -11.82 7.33 4.58
CA LEU A 127 -10.53 8.00 4.47
C LEU A 127 -10.29 8.91 5.68
N GLU A 128 -9.20 8.67 6.37
CA GLU A 128 -8.77 9.42 7.55
C GLU A 128 -7.46 10.16 7.25
N SER A 129 -7.21 11.23 8.02
CA SER A 129 -5.88 11.85 8.03
C SER A 129 -4.85 10.88 8.61
N GLY A 130 -3.74 10.67 7.89
CA GLY A 130 -2.60 9.89 8.33
C GLY A 130 -1.53 10.71 9.04
N LYS A 131 -1.78 12.01 9.30
CA LYS A 131 -0.83 12.88 9.99
C LYS A 131 -0.52 12.33 11.38
N GLY A 132 0.76 12.15 11.68
CA GLY A 132 1.22 11.53 12.93
C GLY A 132 1.11 10.00 12.98
N LYS A 133 0.50 9.36 11.98
CA LYS A 133 0.40 7.90 11.83
C LYS A 133 1.32 7.34 10.73
N CYS A 134 1.63 8.16 9.72
CA CYS A 134 2.43 7.81 8.56
C CYS A 134 3.34 8.99 8.17
N PRO A 135 4.56 8.76 7.68
CA PRO A 135 5.45 9.84 7.24
C PRO A 135 4.89 10.58 6.01
N TYR A 136 5.28 11.85 5.88
CA TYR A 136 5.01 12.64 4.68
C TYR A 136 5.99 12.31 3.55
N ASP A 137 7.27 12.25 3.89
CA ASP A 137 8.35 11.96 2.96
C ASP A 137 8.48 10.44 2.79
N PRO A 138 8.39 9.90 1.55
CA PRO A 138 8.54 8.47 1.32
C PRO A 138 9.92 7.93 1.70
N LYS A 139 10.98 8.73 1.78
CA LYS A 139 12.33 8.26 2.13
C LYS A 139 12.55 8.11 3.63
N LEU A 140 11.65 8.62 4.46
CA LEU A 140 11.79 8.54 5.91
C LEU A 140 11.47 7.13 6.41
N ASP A 141 12.44 6.53 7.11
CA ASP A 141 12.23 5.25 7.79
C ASP A 141 11.34 5.45 9.03
N THR A 142 10.32 4.63 9.15
CA THR A 142 9.35 4.70 10.24
C THR A 142 9.02 3.31 10.76
N ALA A 143 8.67 3.22 12.04
CA ALA A 143 8.13 2.02 12.66
C ALA A 143 6.79 2.37 13.29
N SER A 144 5.84 1.45 13.21
CA SER A 144 4.49 1.63 13.75
C SER A 144 3.94 0.30 14.22
N ALA A 145 3.19 0.34 15.32
CA ALA A 145 2.48 -0.81 15.85
C ALA A 145 1.10 -0.38 16.33
N LEU A 146 0.06 -1.04 15.83
CA LEU A 146 -1.29 -0.97 16.37
C LEU A 146 -1.33 -1.86 17.61
N ILE A 147 -1.66 -1.26 18.76
CA ILE A 147 -1.71 -1.89 20.08
C ILE A 147 -3.16 -2.00 20.52
#